data_AF-A0A537GRK0-F1
#
_entry.id   AF-A0A537GRK0-F1
#
_cell.length_a   1.000
_cell.length_b   1.000
_cell.length_c   1.000
_cell.angle_alpha   90.00
_cell.angle_beta   90.00
_cell.angle_gamma   90.00
#
_symmetry.space_group_name_H-M   'P 1'
#
loop_
_entity.id
_entity.type
_entity.pdbx_description
1 polymer ?
#
loop_
_entity_poly.entity_id
_entity_poly.type
_entity_poly.pdbx_seq_one_letter_code
_entity_poly.pdbx_strand_id
1 'polypeptide(L)'
;MVSSNATIWAWTGYFLAASAGCLIILVNYRWHRKETEVIGRTLAPRLAKVFFGVQTSVVGIFGIMMLLLPSLAQEQFWPWKVATPTLQTFGALFLATCLATGWAFLQKDPARIIVLLPLDAIFPSLALIAVGISWNIIVAESPSWTVTAVWLVLYSFVAVGSTLLYLTIKRGASVQ
;
A
#
# COMPACT_ATOMS: atom_id res chain seq x y z
N MET A 1 28.24 -18.06 -21.25
CA MET A 1 27.51 -18.26 -19.98
C MET A 1 28.12 -17.30 -18.96
N VAL A 2 27.58 -16.08 -18.85
CA VAL A 2 28.07 -15.11 -17.86
C VAL A 2 27.49 -15.53 -16.51
N SER A 3 28.35 -15.63 -15.49
CA SER A 3 28.05 -16.02 -14.12
C SER A 3 26.75 -15.36 -13.61
N SER A 4 25.66 -16.14 -13.55
CA SER A 4 24.33 -15.65 -13.18
C SER A 4 24.32 -14.99 -11.80
N ASN A 5 25.16 -15.48 -10.88
CA ASN A 5 25.25 -14.98 -9.52
C ASN A 5 25.84 -13.57 -9.46
N ALA A 6 26.90 -13.27 -10.23
CA ALA A 6 27.52 -11.95 -10.23
C ALA A 6 26.53 -10.88 -10.75
N THR A 7 25.77 -11.21 -11.79
CA THR A 7 24.74 -10.33 -12.34
C THR A 7 23.58 -10.12 -11.35
N ILE A 8 23.11 -11.17 -10.66
CA ILE A 8 22.08 -11.06 -9.63
C ILE A 8 22.53 -10.16 -8.47
N TRP A 9 23.75 -10.36 -7.96
CA TRP A 9 24.29 -9.54 -6.86
C TRP A 9 24.50 -8.09 -7.27
N ALA A 10 24.97 -7.84 -8.50
CA ALA A 10 25.13 -6.49 -9.03
C ALA A 10 23.79 -5.74 -9.10
N TRP A 11 22.76 -6.36 -9.66
CA TRP A 11 21.43 -5.76 -9.74
C TRP A 11 20.78 -5.60 -8.37
N THR A 12 20.91 -6.59 -7.50
CA THR A 12 20.38 -6.52 -6.13
C THR A 12 21.03 -5.38 -5.34
N GLY A 13 22.35 -5.25 -5.44
CA GLY A 13 23.10 -4.13 -4.83
C GLY A 13 22.67 -2.78 -5.39
N TYR A 14 22.49 -2.67 -6.71
CA TYR A 14 21.99 -1.46 -7.35
C TYR A 14 20.58 -1.08 -6.85
N PHE A 15 19.64 -2.03 -6.80
CA PHE A 15 18.28 -1.76 -6.33
C PHE A 15 18.23 -1.40 -4.85
N LEU A 16 19.06 -2.04 -4.01
CA LEU A 16 19.19 -1.68 -2.59
C LEU A 16 19.75 -0.28 -2.44
N ALA A 17 20.80 0.08 -3.18
CA ALA A 17 21.38 1.41 -3.15
C ALA A 17 20.38 2.48 -3.63
N ALA A 18 19.64 2.20 -4.71
CA ALA A 18 18.61 3.10 -5.21
C ALA A 18 17.47 3.30 -4.20
N SER A 19 16.96 2.21 -3.61
CA SER A 19 15.91 2.26 -2.58
C SER A 19 16.39 3.02 -1.32
N ALA A 20 17.60 2.73 -0.84
CA ALA A 20 18.20 3.45 0.27
C ALA A 20 18.39 4.94 -0.06
N GLY A 21 18.83 5.28 -1.27
CA GLY A 21 18.93 6.66 -1.76
C GLY A 21 17.59 7.38 -1.73
N CYS A 22 16.51 6.76 -2.23
CA CYS A 22 15.16 7.31 -2.16
C CYS A 22 14.70 7.54 -0.72
N LEU A 23 14.96 6.60 0.19
CA LEU A 23 14.62 6.73 1.61
C LEU A 23 15.42 7.84 2.30
N ILE A 24 16.71 7.94 2.02
CA ILE A 24 17.58 9.00 2.56
C ILE A 24 17.10 10.37 2.07
N ILE A 25 16.75 10.49 0.79
CA ILE A 25 16.17 11.72 0.25
C ILE A 25 14.84 12.02 0.96
N LEU A 26 13.95 11.04 1.12
CA LEU A 26 12.67 11.25 1.84
C LEU A 26 12.85 11.71 3.29
N VAL A 27 13.85 11.18 4.00
CA VAL A 27 14.13 11.54 5.40
C VAL A 27 14.79 12.92 5.50
N ASN A 28 15.74 13.21 4.61
CA ASN A 28 16.53 14.45 4.66
C ASN A 28 15.79 15.63 4.02
N TYR A 29 15.01 15.38 2.96
CA TYR A 29 14.16 16.38 2.32
C TYR A 29 12.87 16.50 3.12
N ARG A 30 12.91 17.31 4.19
CA ARG A 30 11.71 17.81 4.85
C ARG A 30 10.95 18.63 3.81
N TRP A 31 10.00 18.02 3.09
CA TRP A 31 9.21 18.68 2.05
C TRP A 31 8.66 19.99 2.62
N HIS A 32 9.34 21.09 2.26
CA HIS A 32 9.22 22.37 2.94
C HIS A 32 8.06 23.11 2.30
N ARG A 33 6.84 22.68 2.62
CA ARG A 33 5.67 23.55 2.45
C ARG A 33 5.62 24.46 3.67
N LYS A 34 5.73 25.77 3.45
CA LYS A 34 5.33 26.81 4.41
C LYS A 34 3.92 26.44 4.87
N GLU A 35 3.73 26.23 6.17
CA GLU A 35 2.43 25.98 6.79
C GLU A 35 1.44 27.01 6.26
N THR A 36 0.63 26.60 5.28
CA THR A 36 -0.46 27.45 4.80
C THR A 36 -1.63 27.00 5.65
N GLU A 37 -1.97 27.87 6.59
CA GLU A 37 -3.17 27.90 7.44
C GLU A 37 -3.79 26.55 7.75
N VAL A 38 -3.64 26.15 9.01
CA VAL A 38 -4.36 25.10 9.71
C VAL A 38 -5.77 24.93 9.12
N ILE A 39 -5.92 23.99 8.18
CA ILE A 39 -7.23 23.53 7.72
C ILE A 39 -7.93 23.08 8.99
N GLY A 40 -9.03 23.76 9.30
CA GLY A 40 -9.66 23.79 10.62
C GLY A 40 -9.79 22.41 11.24
N ARG A 41 -9.74 22.37 12.59
CA ARG A 41 -9.97 21.19 13.44
C ARG A 41 -11.19 20.39 12.98
N THR A 42 -10.98 19.48 12.04
CA THR A 42 -11.97 18.54 11.54
C THR A 42 -11.67 17.18 12.17
N LEU A 43 -12.63 16.25 12.19
CA LEU A 43 -12.42 14.85 12.64
C LEU A 43 -11.35 14.09 11.82
N ALA A 44 -10.93 14.65 10.69
CA ALA A 44 -10.05 14.06 9.69
C ALA A 44 -8.68 13.53 10.20
N PRO A 45 -7.94 14.16 11.13
CA PRO A 45 -6.59 13.72 11.47
C PRO A 45 -6.59 12.48 12.38
N ARG A 46 -7.61 12.28 13.22
CA ARG A 46 -7.73 11.03 14.00
C ARG A 46 -8.12 9.86 13.10
N LEU A 47 -9.08 10.06 12.21
CA LEU A 47 -9.51 9.05 11.25
C LEU A 47 -8.38 8.68 10.28
N ALA A 48 -7.63 9.66 9.77
CA ALA A 48 -6.47 9.42 8.92
C ALA A 48 -5.39 8.60 9.64
N LYS A 49 -5.10 8.92 10.91
CA LYS A 49 -4.13 8.13 11.71
C LYS A 49 -4.57 6.69 11.91
N VAL A 50 -5.84 6.45 12.25
CA VAL A 50 -6.34 5.07 12.39
C VAL A 50 -6.29 4.35 11.05
N PHE A 51 -6.74 5.01 9.97
CA PHE A 51 -6.75 4.45 8.62
C PHE A 51 -5.36 4.03 8.16
N PHE A 52 -4.39 4.95 8.17
CA PHE A 52 -3.02 4.63 7.76
C PHE A 52 -2.34 3.67 8.73
N GLY A 53 -2.60 3.75 10.04
CA GLY A 53 -2.05 2.81 11.01
C GLY A 53 -2.47 1.37 10.71
N VAL A 54 -3.76 1.14 10.48
CA VAL A 54 -4.28 -0.17 10.08
C VAL A 54 -3.66 -0.61 8.76
N GLN A 55 -3.65 0.27 7.75
CA GLN A 55 -3.10 -0.06 6.44
C GLN A 55 -1.62 -0.44 6.50
N THR A 56 -0.78 0.36 7.17
CA THR A 56 0.65 0.09 7.39
C THR A 56 0.87 -1.26 8.06
N SER A 57 0.13 -1.57 9.13
CA SER A 57 0.27 -2.86 9.82
C SER A 57 -0.11 -4.03 8.91
N VAL A 58 -1.25 -3.95 8.23
CA VAL A 58 -1.74 -5.03 7.37
C VAL A 58 -0.80 -5.25 6.18
N VAL A 59 -0.51 -4.22 5.39
CA VAL A 59 0.35 -4.35 4.20
C VAL A 59 1.80 -4.68 4.59
N GLY A 60 2.26 -4.25 5.76
CA GLY A 60 3.56 -4.66 6.30
C GLY A 60 3.64 -6.16 6.59
N ILE A 61 2.67 -6.70 7.33
CA ILE A 61 2.62 -8.13 7.65
C ILE A 61 2.54 -8.99 6.38
N PHE A 62 1.58 -8.69 5.49
CA PHE A 62 1.43 -9.43 4.24
C PHE A 62 2.61 -9.23 3.28
N GLY A 63 3.19 -8.03 3.23
CA GLY A 63 4.35 -7.73 2.41
C GLY A 63 5.59 -8.54 2.80
N ILE A 64 5.90 -8.60 4.10
CA ILE A 64 6.99 -9.44 4.63
C ILE A 64 6.73 -10.91 4.31
N MET A 65 5.51 -11.38 4.58
CA MET A 65 5.14 -12.78 4.36
C MET A 65 5.23 -13.18 2.88
N MET A 66 4.75 -12.35 1.95
CA MET A 66 4.81 -12.63 0.52
C MET A 66 6.23 -12.57 -0.05
N LEU A 67 7.08 -11.72 0.53
CA LEU A 67 8.47 -11.60 0.09
C LEU A 67 9.34 -12.75 0.58
N LEU A 68 9.22 -13.11 1.87
CA LEU A 68 10.10 -14.08 2.53
C LEU A 68 9.53 -15.49 2.61
N LEU A 69 8.20 -15.64 2.69
CA LEU A 69 7.48 -16.89 2.85
C LEU A 69 6.38 -17.07 1.77
N PRO A 70 6.72 -16.97 0.47
CA PRO A 70 5.71 -16.95 -0.60
C PRO A 70 4.86 -18.22 -0.67
N SER A 71 5.41 -19.40 -0.34
CA SER A 71 4.63 -20.65 -0.33
C SER A 71 3.51 -20.60 0.71
N LEU A 72 3.83 -20.16 1.94
CA LEU A 72 2.85 -20.00 3.01
C LEU A 72 1.79 -18.95 2.65
N ALA A 73 2.23 -17.82 2.09
CA ALA A 73 1.33 -16.78 1.63
C ALA A 73 0.35 -17.32 0.59
N GLN A 74 0.84 -18.06 -0.42
CA GLN A 74 0.02 -18.62 -1.50
C GLN A 74 -0.98 -19.68 -1.01
N GLU A 75 -0.57 -20.55 -0.09
CA GLU A 75 -1.39 -21.68 0.36
C GLU A 75 -2.48 -21.29 1.35
N GLN A 76 -2.25 -20.28 2.19
CA GLN A 76 -3.14 -20.00 3.32
C GLN A 76 -3.75 -18.60 3.32
N PHE A 77 -3.08 -17.64 2.69
CA PHE A 77 -3.35 -16.23 2.97
C PHE A 77 -3.64 -15.39 1.74
N TRP A 78 -3.33 -15.87 0.53
CA TRP A 78 -3.50 -15.14 -0.71
C TRP A 78 -4.51 -15.85 -1.61
N PRO A 79 -5.61 -15.18 -1.99
CA PRO A 79 -6.73 -15.81 -2.68
C PRO A 79 -6.49 -16.01 -4.18
N TRP A 80 -5.45 -15.39 -4.76
CA TRP A 80 -5.21 -15.46 -6.21
C TRP A 80 -4.01 -16.35 -6.50
N LYS A 81 -4.20 -17.41 -7.28
CA LYS A 81 -3.09 -18.29 -7.63
C LYS A 81 -2.14 -17.56 -8.57
N VAL A 82 -0.90 -17.36 -8.13
CA VAL A 82 0.14 -16.71 -8.94
C VAL A 82 1.46 -17.44 -8.81
N ALA A 83 2.38 -17.19 -9.75
CA ALA A 83 3.74 -17.71 -9.64
C ALA A 83 4.47 -17.06 -8.46
N THR A 84 5.39 -17.81 -7.82
CA THR A 84 6.20 -17.32 -6.69
C THR A 84 6.87 -15.96 -6.93
N PRO A 85 7.51 -15.69 -8.10
CA PRO A 85 8.13 -14.39 -8.33
C PRO A 85 7.10 -13.25 -8.39
N THR A 86 5.91 -13.51 -8.90
CA THR A 86 4.80 -12.55 -8.93
C THR A 86 4.33 -12.23 -7.50
N LEU A 87 4.22 -13.23 -6.64
CA LEU A 87 3.84 -13.03 -5.25
C LEU A 87 4.88 -12.22 -4.49
N GLN A 88 6.17 -12.49 -4.70
CA GLN A 88 7.26 -11.70 -4.11
C GLN A 88 7.28 -10.26 -4.63
N THR A 89 6.92 -10.05 -5.90
CA THR A 89 6.75 -8.70 -6.47
C THR A 89 5.61 -7.94 -5.79
N PHE A 90 4.47 -8.60 -5.54
CA PHE A 90 3.40 -8.01 -4.73
C PHE A 90 3.85 -7.75 -3.30
N GLY A 91 4.64 -8.65 -2.70
CA GLY A 91 5.25 -8.44 -1.38
C GLY A 91 6.09 -7.16 -1.33
N ALA A 92 6.95 -6.93 -2.32
CA ALA A 92 7.73 -5.70 -2.43
C ALA A 92 6.86 -4.45 -2.61
N LEU A 93 5.80 -4.52 -3.43
CA LEU A 93 4.83 -3.43 -3.59
C LEU A 93 4.11 -3.11 -2.28
N PHE A 94 3.72 -4.13 -1.52
CA PHE A 94 3.06 -4.00 -0.23
C PHE A 94 3.98 -3.36 0.80
N LEU A 95 5.27 -3.70 0.80
CA LEU A 95 6.27 -3.06 1.65
C LEU A 95 6.52 -1.59 1.25
N ALA A 96 6.52 -1.28 -0.05
CA ALA A 96 6.58 0.11 -0.50
C ALA A 96 5.36 0.91 0.00
N THR A 97 4.15 0.34 -0.12
CA THR A 97 2.93 0.93 0.45
C THR A 97 3.00 1.03 1.98
N CYS A 98 3.61 0.05 2.66
CA CYS A 98 3.82 0.09 4.11
C CYS A 98 4.64 1.31 4.53
N LEU A 99 5.74 1.58 3.82
CA LEU A 99 6.57 2.75 4.08
C LEU A 99 5.82 4.07 3.77
N ALA A 100 5.08 4.11 2.64
CA ALA A 100 4.31 5.30 2.26
C ALA A 100 3.19 5.62 3.26
N THR A 101 2.43 4.61 3.67
CA THR A 101 1.34 4.74 4.65
C THR A 101 1.88 4.99 6.05
N GLY A 102 3.03 4.41 6.41
CA GLY A 102 3.71 4.67 7.67
C GLY A 102 4.23 6.10 7.75
N TRP A 103 4.76 6.64 6.66
CA TRP A 103 5.08 8.05 6.55
C TRP A 103 3.82 8.94 6.66
N ALA A 104 2.72 8.55 6.00
CA ALA A 104 1.44 9.26 6.06
C ALA A 104 0.85 9.29 7.48
N PHE A 105 0.98 8.19 8.23
CA PHE A 105 0.59 8.07 9.63
C PHE A 105 1.29 9.08 10.54
N LEU A 106 2.57 9.38 10.25
CA LEU A 106 3.37 10.34 11.01
C LEU A 106 3.06 11.80 10.66
N GLN A 107 2.33 12.07 9.57
CA GLN A 107 2.01 13.44 9.16
C GLN A 107 0.97 14.07 10.09
N LYS A 108 1.25 15.32 10.49
CA LYS A 108 0.30 16.15 11.25
C LYS A 108 -0.59 17.01 10.34
N ASP A 109 -0.13 17.25 9.11
CA ASP A 109 -0.80 18.09 8.12
C ASP A 109 -1.48 17.21 7.05
N PRO A 110 -2.82 17.16 7.00
CA PRO A 110 -3.57 16.39 6.01
C PRO A 110 -3.30 16.83 4.55
N ALA A 111 -2.85 18.06 4.31
CA ALA A 111 -2.53 18.53 2.96
C ALA A 111 -1.28 17.84 2.39
N ARG A 112 -0.42 17.24 3.23
CA ARG A 112 0.77 16.50 2.79
C ARG A 112 0.45 15.11 2.25
N ILE A 113 -0.66 14.53 2.70
CA ILE A 113 -1.09 13.17 2.34
C ILE A 113 -2.14 13.17 1.23
N ILE A 114 -2.79 14.30 0.95
CA ILE A 114 -3.93 14.38 0.02
C ILE A 114 -3.59 13.89 -1.39
N VAL A 115 -2.35 14.09 -1.85
CA VAL A 115 -1.89 13.65 -3.18
C VAL A 115 -1.72 12.13 -3.26
N LEU A 116 -1.47 11.47 -2.12
CA LEU A 116 -1.32 10.01 -2.06
C LEU A 116 -2.66 9.28 -2.11
N LEU A 117 -3.72 9.88 -1.57
CA LEU A 117 -5.03 9.24 -1.41
C LEU A 117 -5.67 8.77 -2.74
N PRO A 118 -5.65 9.53 -3.84
CA PRO A 118 -6.14 9.02 -5.13
C PRO A 118 -5.36 7.82 -5.63
N LEU A 119 -4.02 7.86 -5.55
CA LEU A 119 -3.17 6.75 -5.97
C LEU A 119 -3.44 5.50 -5.14
N ASP A 120 -3.60 5.69 -3.83
CA ASP A 120 -3.90 4.65 -2.86
C ASP A 120 -5.31 4.04 -3.06
N ALA A 121 -6.27 4.80 -3.59
CA ALA A 121 -7.60 4.30 -3.93
C ALA A 121 -7.64 3.54 -5.28
N ILE A 122 -6.83 3.95 -6.27
CA ILE A 122 -6.87 3.40 -7.63
C ILE A 122 -6.52 1.91 -7.64
N PHE A 123 -5.39 1.53 -7.04
CA PHE A 123 -4.92 0.14 -7.06
C PHE A 123 -5.96 -0.86 -6.49
N PRO A 124 -6.47 -0.71 -5.25
CA PRO A 124 -7.48 -1.63 -4.72
C PRO A 124 -8.80 -1.57 -5.47
N SER A 125 -9.18 -0.42 -6.05
CA SER A 125 -10.38 -0.33 -6.90
C SER A 125 -10.23 -1.19 -8.17
N LEU A 126 -9.08 -1.11 -8.84
CA LEU A 126 -8.77 -1.95 -10.00
C LEU A 126 -8.68 -3.43 -9.62
N ALA A 127 -8.13 -3.75 -8.45
CA ALA A 127 -8.11 -5.11 -7.93
C ALA A 127 -9.54 -5.65 -7.72
N LEU A 128 -10.46 -4.86 -7.14
CA LEU A 128 -11.86 -5.25 -6.97
C LEU A 128 -12.57 -5.47 -8.31
N ILE A 129 -12.32 -4.61 -9.31
CA ILE A 129 -12.85 -4.79 -10.67
C ILE A 129 -12.33 -6.10 -11.27
N ALA A 130 -11.02 -6.37 -11.16
CA ALA A 130 -10.42 -7.60 -11.64
C ALA A 130 -11.00 -8.84 -10.93
N VAL A 131 -11.29 -8.73 -9.63
CA VAL A 131 -11.95 -9.80 -8.86
C VAL A 131 -13.37 -10.05 -9.37
N GLY A 132 -14.13 -8.99 -9.68
CA GLY A 132 -15.47 -9.12 -10.24
C GLY A 132 -15.48 -9.78 -11.62
N ILE A 133 -14.54 -9.39 -12.50
CA ILE A 133 -14.39 -9.98 -13.84
C ILE A 133 -13.99 -11.46 -13.75
N SER A 134 -13.09 -11.79 -12.83
CA SER A 134 -12.51 -13.13 -12.68
C SER A 134 -13.17 -13.97 -11.59
N TRP A 135 -14.41 -13.66 -11.20
CA TRP A 135 -15.06 -14.22 -10.01
C TRP A 135 -15.07 -15.75 -9.98
N ASN A 136 -15.43 -16.39 -11.10
CA ASN A 136 -15.52 -17.85 -11.20
C ASN A 136 -14.16 -18.53 -10.94
N ILE A 137 -13.07 -17.92 -11.38
CA ILE A 137 -11.70 -18.44 -11.16
C ILE A 137 -11.34 -18.29 -9.69
N ILE A 138 -11.63 -17.14 -9.09
CA ILE A 138 -11.28 -16.85 -7.69
C ILE A 138 -12.01 -17.78 -6.73
N VAL A 139 -13.30 -18.06 -6.97
CA VAL A 139 -14.06 -18.99 -6.14
C VAL A 139 -13.53 -20.42 -6.26
N ALA A 140 -13.03 -20.81 -7.44
CA ALA A 140 -12.49 -22.15 -7.68
C ALA A 140 -11.07 -22.35 -7.12
N GLU A 141 -10.22 -21.32 -7.16
CA GLU A 141 -8.80 -21.44 -6.85
C GLU A 141 -8.39 -20.88 -5.47
N SER A 142 -9.24 -20.08 -4.84
CA SER A 142 -8.92 -19.51 -3.52
C SER A 142 -8.80 -20.59 -2.44
N PRO A 143 -7.84 -20.48 -1.50
CA PRO A 143 -7.68 -21.44 -0.42
C PRO A 143 -8.95 -21.64 0.42
N SER A 144 -9.74 -20.57 0.60
CA SER A 144 -11.05 -20.63 1.25
C SER A 144 -11.87 -19.38 0.98
N TRP A 145 -13.19 -19.50 1.16
CA TRP A 145 -14.10 -18.35 1.11
C TRP A 145 -13.70 -17.24 2.09
N THR A 146 -13.25 -17.61 3.30
CA THR A 146 -12.83 -16.66 4.33
C THR A 146 -11.66 -15.81 3.86
N VAL A 147 -10.66 -16.41 3.21
CA VAL A 147 -9.52 -15.67 2.66
C VAL A 147 -10.00 -14.68 1.60
N THR A 148 -10.83 -15.12 0.65
CA THR A 148 -11.40 -14.23 -0.37
C THR A 148 -12.16 -13.06 0.26
N ALA A 149 -13.02 -13.33 1.24
CA ALA A 149 -13.81 -12.32 1.92
C ALA A 149 -12.93 -11.28 2.65
N VAL A 150 -11.88 -11.72 3.34
CA VAL A 150 -10.92 -10.83 4.01
C VAL A 150 -10.28 -9.87 3.00
N TRP A 151 -9.81 -10.37 1.85
CA TRP A 151 -9.20 -9.50 0.84
C TRP A 151 -10.18 -8.54 0.18
N LEU A 152 -11.42 -8.97 -0.08
CA LEU A 152 -12.47 -8.07 -0.55
C LEU A 152 -12.73 -6.93 0.44
N VAL A 153 -12.77 -7.25 1.73
CA VAL A 153 -12.94 -6.25 2.80
C VAL A 153 -11.73 -5.32 2.86
N LEU A 154 -10.50 -5.85 2.81
CA LEU A 154 -9.28 -5.04 2.83
C LEU A 154 -9.20 -4.09 1.64
N TYR A 155 -9.48 -4.57 0.43
CA TYR A 155 -9.49 -3.72 -0.75
C TYR A 155 -10.61 -2.69 -0.72
N SER A 156 -11.80 -3.07 -0.28
CA SER A 156 -12.92 -2.12 -0.13
C SER A 156 -12.59 -1.06 0.93
N PHE A 157 -11.98 -1.48 2.05
CA PHE A 157 -11.54 -0.58 3.12
C PHE A 157 -10.56 0.47 2.61
N VAL A 158 -9.52 0.08 1.87
CA VAL A 158 -8.55 1.03 1.33
C VAL A 158 -9.19 1.91 0.25
N ALA A 159 -9.91 1.34 -0.72
CA ALA A 159 -10.54 2.09 -1.81
C ALA A 159 -11.54 3.14 -1.29
N VAL A 160 -12.46 2.72 -0.43
CA VAL A 160 -13.48 3.60 0.15
C VAL A 160 -12.85 4.55 1.16
N GLY A 161 -11.98 4.07 2.04
CA GLY A 161 -11.34 4.88 3.07
C GLY A 161 -10.50 6.01 2.48
N SER A 162 -9.68 5.72 1.46
CA SER A 162 -8.86 6.72 0.79
C SER A 162 -9.71 7.73 0.02
N THR A 163 -10.81 7.28 -0.62
CA THR A 163 -11.76 8.18 -1.29
C THR A 163 -12.46 9.11 -0.29
N LEU A 164 -12.97 8.57 0.82
CA LEU A 164 -13.65 9.36 1.85
C LEU A 164 -12.70 10.35 2.53
N LEU A 165 -11.47 9.94 2.85
CA LEU A 165 -10.46 10.84 3.40
C LEU A 165 -10.13 11.96 2.41
N TYR A 166 -9.96 11.64 1.13
CA TYR A 166 -9.68 12.64 0.09
C TYR A 166 -10.80 13.68 0.01
N LEU A 167 -12.06 13.23 -0.08
CA LEU A 167 -13.22 14.12 -0.14
C LEU A 167 -13.38 14.94 1.14
N THR A 168 -13.11 14.36 2.31
CA THR A 168 -13.21 15.06 3.60
C THR A 168 -12.16 16.16 3.72
N ILE A 169 -10.91 15.87 3.36
CA ILE A 169 -9.82 16.86 3.38
C ILE A 169 -10.08 17.96 2.35
N LYS A 170 -10.48 17.60 1.13
CA LYS A 170 -10.78 18.56 0.05
C LYS A 170 -11.95 19.48 0.41
N ARG A 171 -13.02 18.94 0.99
CA ARG A 171 -14.18 19.73 1.46
C ARG A 171 -13.81 20.64 2.62
N GLY A 172 -12.95 20.18 3.54
CA GLY A 172 -12.44 21.03 4.63
C GLY A 172 -11.63 22.23 4.12
N ALA A 173 -10.92 22.07 2.99
CA ALA A 173 -10.14 23.14 2.37
C ALA A 173 -10.97 24.14 1.54
N SER A 174 -12.19 23.77 1.10
CA SER A 174 -13.05 24.64 0.27
C SER A 174 -14.06 25.47 1.07
N VAL A 175 -14.11 25.31 2.40
CA VAL A 175 -15.05 26.01 3.30
C VAL A 175 -14.35 27.17 4.05
N GLN A 176 -13.09 27.44 3.72
CA GLN A 176 -12.32 28.61 4.15
C GLN A 176 -12.18 29.59 2.99
#